data_AF-A0A2S7WFW1-F1
#
_entry.id   AF-A0A2S7WFW1-F1
#
_cell.length_a   1.000
_cell.length_b   1.000
_cell.length_c   1.000
_cell.angle_alpha   90.00
_cell.angle_beta   90.00
_cell.angle_gamma   90.00
#
_symmetry.space_group_name_H-M   'P 1'
#
loop_
_entity.id
_entity.type
_entity.pdbx_description
1 polymer ?
#
loop_
_entity_poly.entity_id
_entity_poly.type
_entity_poly.pdbx_seq_one_letter_code
_entity_poly.pdbx_strand_id
1 'polypeptide(L)'
;MTLKLSQKEVHMKMKRGVLSEKELLSRQIQKLAKQSNSLSALAQKLIANKLNPYYRKNKLTGVLFKNRKFRLTTLGIDKSKLKELTIEQKRLDGLQKQRYTKEQDRNLER
;
A
#
# COMPACT_ATOMS: atom_id res chain seq x y z
N MET A 1 13.45 5.20 -9.34
CA MET A 1 13.15 6.45 -8.59
C MET A 1 13.87 6.41 -7.24
N THR A 2 14.51 7.51 -6.83
CA THR A 2 15.37 7.63 -5.65
C THR A 2 14.58 7.94 -4.38
N LEU A 3 14.83 7.18 -3.31
CA LEU A 3 14.32 7.43 -1.96
C LEU A 3 14.71 8.84 -1.48
N LYS A 4 13.73 9.68 -1.12
CA LYS A 4 13.99 10.97 -0.45
C LYS A 4 14.37 10.71 1.01
N LEU A 5 15.66 10.47 1.22
CA LEU A 5 16.30 10.34 2.54
C LEU A 5 16.53 11.74 3.15
N SER A 6 16.37 11.87 4.46
CA SER A 6 16.81 13.07 5.17
C SER A 6 18.35 13.15 5.19
N GLN A 7 18.93 14.35 5.26
CA GLN A 7 20.40 14.54 5.30
C GLN A 7 21.07 13.72 6.42
N LYS A 8 20.42 13.54 7.57
CA LYS A 8 20.89 12.65 8.66
C LYS A 8 20.95 11.17 8.24
N GLU A 9 19.99 10.72 7.44
CA GLU A 9 19.92 9.33 6.97
C GLU A 9 20.98 9.04 5.88
N VAL A 10 21.25 10.03 5.03
CA VAL A 10 22.35 9.95 4.04
C VAL A 10 23.70 9.85 4.76
N HIS A 11 23.91 10.63 5.82
CA HIS A 11 25.15 10.62 6.59
C HIS A 11 25.37 9.28 7.34
N MET A 12 24.31 8.67 7.88
CA MET A 12 24.36 7.34 8.51
C MET A 12 24.72 6.23 7.51
N LYS A 13 24.17 6.30 6.30
CA LYS A 13 24.45 5.36 5.21
C LYS A 13 25.90 5.45 4.73
N MET A 14 26.44 6.66 4.60
CA MET A 14 27.83 6.88 4.17
C MET A 14 28.86 6.49 5.24
N LYS A 15 28.59 6.69 6.54
CA LYS A 15 29.56 6.41 7.61
C LYS A 15 29.53 5.00 8.19
N ARG A 16 28.39 4.30 8.19
CA ARG A 16 28.23 3.05 8.96
C ARG A 16 27.63 1.86 8.20
N GLY A 17 27.17 2.04 6.95
CA GLY A 17 26.46 0.97 6.23
C GLY A 17 25.14 0.52 6.87
N VAL A 18 24.67 1.23 7.90
CA VAL A 18 23.44 0.92 8.64
C VAL A 18 22.25 1.46 7.84
N LEU A 19 21.40 0.55 7.36
CA LEU A 19 20.13 0.89 6.72
C LEU A 19 19.25 1.65 7.72
N SER A 20 18.74 2.81 7.33
CA SER A 20 17.77 3.55 8.16
C SER A 20 16.52 2.69 8.34
N GLU A 21 15.85 2.78 9.50
CA GLU A 21 14.58 2.08 9.75
C GLU A 21 13.53 2.38 8.67
N LYS A 22 13.57 3.59 8.11
CA LYS A 22 12.73 4.01 6.99
C LYS A 22 13.08 3.31 5.68
N GLU A 23 14.35 2.98 5.47
CA GLU A 23 14.83 2.21 4.30
C GLU A 23 14.42 0.73 4.42
N LEU A 24 14.53 0.15 5.61
CA LEU A 24 14.03 -1.20 5.89
C LEU A 24 12.52 -1.28 5.64
N LEU A 25 11.77 -0.32 6.19
CA LEU A 25 10.33 -0.20 5.97
C LEU A 25 9.99 -0.05 4.48
N SER A 26 10.72 0.82 3.76
CA SER A 26 10.54 1.01 2.32
C SER A 26 10.78 -0.28 1.53
N ARG A 27 11.88 -1.00 1.78
CA ARG A 27 12.17 -2.27 1.11
C ARG A 27 11.11 -3.32 1.39
N GLN A 28 10.66 -3.43 2.63
CA GLN A 28 9.60 -4.36 3.00
C GLN A 28 8.30 -4.03 2.28
N ILE A 29 7.89 -2.76 2.29
CA ILE A 29 6.67 -2.30 1.61
C ILE A 29 6.77 -2.49 0.10
N GLN A 30 7.92 -2.24 -0.52
CA GLN A 30 8.14 -2.52 -1.94
C GLN A 30 8.01 -4.00 -2.28
N LYS A 31 8.56 -4.89 -1.44
CA LYS A 31 8.40 -6.35 -1.62
C LYS A 31 6.93 -6.76 -1.53
N LEU A 32 6.22 -6.28 -0.51
CA LEU A 32 4.79 -6.56 -0.34
C LEU A 32 3.96 -6.01 -1.51
N ALA A 33 4.29 -4.80 -2.00
CA ALA A 33 3.62 -4.19 -3.14
C ALA A 33 3.84 -4.96 -4.45
N LYS A 34 5.02 -5.54 -4.67
CA LYS A 34 5.29 -6.41 -5.82
C LYS A 34 4.47 -7.69 -5.80
N GLN A 35 4.20 -8.23 -4.60
CA GLN A 35 3.41 -9.45 -4.43
C GLN A 35 1.90 -9.16 -4.32
N SER A 36 1.46 -7.91 -4.45
CA SER A 36 0.06 -7.54 -4.28
C SER A 36 -0.55 -7.16 -5.62
N ASN A 37 -1.77 -7.62 -5.85
CA ASN A 37 -2.52 -7.33 -7.08
C ASN A 37 -3.54 -6.20 -6.90
N SER A 38 -3.87 -5.82 -5.66
CA SER A 38 -4.80 -4.72 -5.35
C SER A 38 -4.35 -3.92 -4.13
N LEU A 39 -4.91 -2.72 -3.95
CA LEU A 39 -4.67 -1.89 -2.77
C LEU A 39 -5.17 -2.57 -1.49
N SER A 40 -6.29 -3.28 -1.55
CA SER A 40 -6.80 -4.04 -0.41
C SER A 40 -5.85 -5.19 -0.04
N ALA A 41 -5.35 -5.94 -1.02
CA ALA A 41 -4.38 -7.02 -0.78
C ALA A 41 -3.09 -6.47 -0.16
N LEU A 42 -2.62 -5.32 -0.63
CA LEU A 42 -1.47 -4.65 -0.04
C LEU A 42 -1.74 -4.26 1.42
N ALA A 43 -2.91 -3.69 1.72
CA ALA A 43 -3.29 -3.33 3.07
C ALA A 43 -3.35 -4.54 4.02
N GLN A 44 -3.93 -5.66 3.58
CA GLN A 44 -3.97 -6.90 4.36
C GLN A 44 -2.55 -7.40 4.67
N LYS A 45 -1.66 -7.37 3.68
CA LYS A 45 -0.25 -7.74 3.88
C LYS A 45 0.49 -6.81 4.83
N LEU A 46 0.19 -5.51 4.81
CA LEU A 46 0.74 -4.55 5.77
C LEU A 46 0.31 -4.91 7.19
N ILE A 47 -0.98 -5.18 7.40
CA ILE A 47 -1.52 -5.59 8.71
C ILE A 47 -0.85 -6.89 9.18
N ALA A 48 -0.73 -7.89 8.30
CA ALA A 48 -0.05 -9.15 8.60
C ALA A 48 1.41 -8.98 9.01
N ASN A 49 2.07 -7.92 8.53
CA ASN A 49 3.44 -7.55 8.90
C ASN A 49 3.53 -6.60 10.10
N LYS A 50 2.45 -6.46 10.89
CA LYS A 50 2.34 -5.53 12.03
C LYS A 50 2.57 -4.05 11.63
N LEU A 51 2.26 -3.70 10.39
CA LEU A 51 2.28 -2.33 9.90
C LEU A 51 0.86 -1.78 9.85
N ASN A 52 0.67 -0.57 10.35
CA ASN A 52 -0.65 0.05 10.37
C ASN A 52 -0.91 0.77 9.03
N PRO A 53 -1.82 0.28 8.18
CA PRO A 53 -2.18 0.98 6.95
C PRO A 53 -2.85 2.32 7.28
N TYR A 54 -2.45 3.36 6.54
CA TYR A 54 -3.05 4.69 6.65
C TYR A 54 -3.93 4.96 5.44
N TYR A 55 -5.22 5.19 5.73
CA TYR A 55 -6.23 5.49 4.72
C TYR A 55 -6.55 6.97 4.72
N ARG A 56 -6.79 7.51 3.52
CA ARG A 56 -7.34 8.85 3.32
C ARG A 56 -8.45 8.76 2.28
N LYS A 57 -9.64 9.26 2.61
CA LYS A 57 -10.83 9.16 1.74
C LYS A 57 -11.08 7.70 1.29
N ASN A 58 -11.04 6.76 2.23
CA ASN A 58 -11.17 5.31 2.01
C ASN A 58 -10.16 4.69 1.02
N LYS A 59 -9.03 5.36 0.75
CA LYS A 59 -7.95 4.84 -0.11
C LYS A 59 -6.68 4.67 0.68
N LEU A 60 -6.02 3.51 0.52
CA LEU A 60 -4.71 3.25 1.09
C LEU A 60 -3.71 4.28 0.54
N THR A 61 -3.22 5.16 1.42
CA THR A 61 -2.36 6.29 1.03
C THR A 61 -0.95 6.15 1.61
N GLY A 62 -0.81 5.40 2.70
CA GLY A 62 0.45 5.27 3.42
C GLY A 62 0.41 4.19 4.48
N VAL A 63 1.41 4.26 5.36
CA VAL A 63 1.47 3.50 6.61
C VAL A 63 1.76 4.45 7.77
N LEU A 64 1.23 4.12 8.93
CA LEU A 64 1.59 4.75 10.19
C LEU A 64 2.68 3.90 10.86
N PHE A 65 3.86 4.48 11.04
CA PHE A 65 5.01 3.82 11.64
C PHE A 65 5.64 4.73 12.70
N LYS A 66 5.81 4.23 13.93
CA LYS A 66 6.35 4.98 15.08
C LYS A 66 5.71 6.37 15.24
N ASN A 67 4.39 6.41 15.26
CA ASN A 67 3.59 7.64 15.39
C ASN A 67 3.79 8.67 14.26
N ARG A 68 4.39 8.26 13.12
CA ARG A 68 4.61 9.10 11.95
C ARG A 68 3.93 8.50 10.72
N LYS A 69 3.28 9.35 9.94
CA LYS A 69 2.59 8.97 8.70
C LYS A 69 3.58 8.99 7.55
N PHE A 70 3.79 7.84 6.91
CA PHE A 70 4.64 7.71 5.72
C PHE A 70 3.76 7.41 4.51
N ARG A 71 3.85 8.22 3.46
CA ARG A 71 3.10 7.99 2.21
C ARG A 71 3.75 6.85 1.44
N LEU A 72 2.95 6.04 0.74
CA LEU A 72 3.47 4.95 -0.10
C LEU A 72 4.46 5.46 -1.16
N THR A 73 4.20 6.64 -1.73
CA THR A 73 5.12 7.29 -2.67
C THR A 73 6.46 7.67 -2.05
N THR A 74 6.47 8.10 -0.79
CA THR A 74 7.71 8.42 -0.06
C THR A 74 8.49 7.18 0.38
N LEU A 75 7.81 6.03 0.43
CA LEU A 75 8.39 4.72 0.71
C LEU A 75 8.82 3.99 -0.57
N GLY A 76 8.85 4.69 -1.70
CA GLY A 76 9.37 4.18 -2.96
C GLY A 76 8.41 3.27 -3.72
N ILE A 77 7.10 3.30 -3.45
CA ILE A 77 6.13 2.73 -4.37
C ILE A 77 5.91 3.74 -5.51
N ASP A 78 6.20 3.31 -6.73
CA ASP A 78 6.02 4.14 -7.92
C ASP A 78 4.55 4.51 -8.12
N LYS A 79 4.31 5.75 -8.59
CA LYS A 79 2.96 6.24 -8.89
C LYS A 79 2.25 5.37 -9.94
N SER A 80 3.00 4.84 -10.91
CA SER A 80 2.48 3.92 -11.92
C SER A 80 1.95 2.64 -11.27
N LYS A 81 2.71 2.06 -10.33
CA LYS A 81 2.27 0.86 -9.61
C LYS A 81 1.04 1.12 -8.75
N LEU A 82 0.96 2.27 -8.09
CA LEU A 82 -0.23 2.67 -7.35
C LEU A 82 -1.46 2.84 -8.27
N LYS A 83 -1.28 3.36 -9.48
CA LYS A 83 -2.36 3.43 -10.48
C LYS A 83 -2.84 2.04 -10.88
N GLU A 84 -1.94 1.11 -11.19
CA GLU A 84 -2.29 -0.28 -11.50
C GLU A 84 -3.12 -0.92 -10.38
N LEU A 85 -2.63 -0.85 -9.14
CA LEU A 85 -3.34 -1.39 -7.97
C LEU A 85 -4.71 -0.74 -7.74
N THR A 86 -4.87 0.54 -8.12
CA THR A 86 -6.14 1.25 -8.04
C THR A 86 -7.10 0.81 -9.12
N ILE A 87 -6.62 0.59 -10.35
CA ILE A 87 -7.42 0.09 -11.47
C ILE A 87 -7.92 -1.31 -11.15
N GLU A 88 -7.04 -2.20 -10.70
CA GLU A 88 -7.44 -3.56 -10.30
C GLU A 88 -8.42 -3.57 -9.13
N GLN A 89 -8.24 -2.70 -8.13
CA GLN A 89 -9.22 -2.57 -7.06
C GLN A 89 -10.60 -2.19 -7.60
N LYS A 90 -10.69 -1.20 -8.49
CA LYS A 90 -11.97 -0.82 -9.11
C LYS A 90 -12.60 -1.96 -9.92
N ARG A 91 -11.78 -2.74 -10.63
CA ARG A 91 -12.23 -3.91 -11.40
C ARG A 91 -12.84 -4.96 -10.47
N LEU A 92 -12.18 -5.25 -9.36
CA LEU A 92 -12.66 -6.19 -8.33
C LEU A 92 -13.95 -5.69 -7.67
N ASP A 93 -14.00 -4.41 -7.30
CA ASP A 93 -15.19 -3.79 -6.69
C ASP A 93 -16.39 -3.85 -7.66
N GLY A 94 -16.16 -3.66 -8.97
CA GLY A 94 -17.18 -3.78 -10.00
C GLY A 94 -17.74 -5.20 -10.13
N LEU A 95 -16.87 -6.22 -10.12
CA LEU A 95 -17.29 -7.63 -10.14
C LEU A 95 -18.11 -8.02 -8.90
N GLN A 96 -17.73 -7.50 -7.72
CA GLN A 96 -18.49 -7.73 -6.49
C GLN A 96 -19.89 -7.12 -6.55
N LYS A 97 -20.01 -5.89 -7.06
CA LYS A 97 -21.32 -5.23 -7.20
C LYS A 97 -22.25 -6.01 -8.14
N GLN A 98 -21.74 -6.46 -9.30
CA GLN A 98 -22.54 -7.23 -10.25
C GLN A 98 -23.07 -8.55 -9.69
N ARG A 99 -22.32 -9.22 -8.80
CA ARG A 99 -22.79 -10.44 -8.11
C ARG A 99 -23.92 -10.14 -7.16
N TYR A 100 -23.79 -9.08 -6.36
CA TYR A 100 -24.82 -8.66 -5.41
C TYR A 100 -26.14 -8.30 -6.10
N THR A 101 -26.08 -7.58 -7.23
CA THR A 101 -27.30 -7.22 -7.99
C THR A 101 -28.01 -8.45 -8.54
N LYS A 102 -27.26 -9.42 -9.09
CA LYS A 102 -27.84 -10.68 -9.60
C LYS A 102 -28.44 -11.58 -8.52
N GLU A 103 -27.89 -11.58 -7.31
CA GLU A 103 -28.45 -12.31 -6.16
C GLU A 103 -29.71 -11.65 -5.58
N GLN A 104 -29.80 -10.32 -5.66
CA GLN A 104 -31.00 -9.59 -5.24
C GLN A 104 -32.15 -9.76 -6.23
N ASP A 105 -31.90 -9.67 -7.55
CA ASP A 105 -32.92 -9.94 -8.58
C ASP A 105 -33.54 -11.34 -8.40
N ARG A 106 -32.73 -12.38 -8.16
CA ARG A 106 -33.26 -13.75 -7.94
C ARG A 106 -34.06 -13.93 -6.66
N ASN A 107 -33.86 -13.10 -5.64
CA ASN A 107 -34.60 -13.18 -4.39
C ASN A 107 -35.90 -12.35 -4.40
N LEU A 108 -36.05 -11.43 -5.36
CA LEU A 108 -37.28 -10.65 -5.57
C LEU A 108 -38.30 -11.38 -6.48
N GLU A 109 -37.89 -12.43 -7.19
CA GLU A 109 -38.75 -13.29 -8.02
C GLU A 109 -39.29 -14.54 -7.28
N ARG A 110 -39.09 -14.65 -5.96
CA ARG A 110 -39.66 -15.70 -5.10
C ARG A 110 -40.66 -15.12 -4.12
#